data_AF-A0ABD8ASX3-F1
#
_entry.id   AF-A0ABD8ASX3-F1
#
_cell.length_a   1.000
_cell.length_b   1.000
_cell.length_c   1.000
_cell.angle_alpha   90.00
_cell.angle_beta   90.00
_cell.angle_gamma   90.00
#
_symmetry.space_group_name_H-M   'P 1'
#
loop_
_entity.id
_entity.type
_entity.pdbx_description
1 polymer ?
#
loop_
_entity_poly.entity_id
_entity_poly.type
_entity_poly.pdbx_seq_one_letter_code
_entity_poly.pdbx_strand_id
1 'polypeptide(L)'
;MEKAATYGDIQKLCYVFGVSPREVYAYLKCKRIDPDVMAKRQVLQTYQRDEGKYGYRQLQLSLWQDHGIWMSHKEMLRIMQTFGI
;
A
#
# COMPACT_ATOMS: atom_id res chain seq x y z
N MET A 1 0.07 27.28 -12.18
CA MET A 1 1.47 27.77 -12.27
C MET A 1 2.40 27.12 -11.24
N GLU A 2 1.89 26.67 -10.08
CA GLU A 2 2.68 26.14 -8.96
C GLU A 2 3.47 24.84 -9.25
N LYS A 3 2.95 23.95 -10.12
CA LYS A 3 3.64 22.69 -10.47
C LYS A 3 4.92 22.93 -11.29
N ALA A 4 4.98 23.98 -12.11
CA ALA A 4 6.13 24.27 -12.96
C ALA A 4 7.39 24.64 -12.15
N ALA A 5 7.21 25.30 -11.00
CA ALA A 5 8.30 25.68 -10.11
C ALA A 5 8.97 24.46 -9.46
N THR A 6 8.17 23.43 -9.09
CA THR A 6 8.68 22.18 -8.51
C THR A 6 9.38 21.29 -9.54
N TYR A 7 8.95 21.34 -10.82
CA TYR A 7 9.60 20.62 -11.92
C TYR A 7 11.06 21.08 -12.17
N GLY A 8 11.33 22.39 -12.03
CA GLY A 8 12.69 22.94 -12.20
C GLY A 8 13.68 22.50 -11.11
N ASP A 9 13.18 22.26 -9.89
CA ASP A 9 13.99 21.76 -8.78
C ASP A 9 14.36 20.29 -8.95
N ILE A 10 13.43 19.48 -9.46
CA ILE A 10 13.68 18.05 -9.72
C ILE A 10 14.81 17.87 -10.73
N GLN A 11 14.88 18.68 -11.79
CA GLN A 11 15.96 18.60 -12.78
C GLN A 11 17.33 18.92 -12.17
N LYS A 12 17.42 19.97 -11.32
CA LYS A 12 18.66 20.33 -10.61
C LYS A 12 19.09 19.24 -9.64
N LEU A 13 18.14 18.68 -8.89
CA LEU A 13 18.39 17.56 -7.98
C LEU A 13 18.86 16.32 -8.75
N CYS A 14 18.21 15.97 -9.86
CA CYS A 14 18.61 14.85 -10.72
C CYS A 14 20.06 15.00 -11.22
N TYR A 15 20.47 16.23 -11.57
CA TYR A 15 21.85 16.52 -11.98
C TYR A 15 22.85 16.33 -10.83
N VAL A 16 22.55 16.84 -9.63
CA VAL A 16 23.41 16.70 -8.45
C VAL A 16 23.55 15.24 -8.00
N PHE A 17 22.46 14.48 -8.04
CA PHE A 17 22.43 13.08 -7.59
C PHE A 17 22.79 12.07 -8.70
N GLY A 18 23.00 12.52 -9.94
CA GLY A 18 23.35 11.65 -11.07
C GLY A 18 22.25 10.67 -11.49
N VAL A 19 20.98 10.98 -11.20
CA VAL A 19 19.82 10.12 -11.46
C VAL A 19 19.04 10.64 -12.65
N SER A 20 18.44 9.76 -13.45
CA SER A 20 17.61 10.22 -14.56
C SER A 20 16.29 10.82 -14.03
N PRO A 21 15.81 11.97 -14.57
CA PRO A 21 14.49 12.48 -14.25
C PRO A 21 13.39 11.43 -14.44
N ARG A 22 13.54 10.55 -15.45
CA ARG A 22 12.61 9.44 -15.71
C ARG A 22 12.54 8.45 -14.55
N GLU A 23 13.68 8.14 -13.94
CA GLU A 23 13.77 7.24 -12.78
C GLU A 23 13.13 7.89 -11.56
N VAL A 24 13.37 9.19 -11.35
CA VAL A 24 12.73 9.94 -10.26
C VAL A 24 11.22 9.98 -10.43
N TYR A 25 10.69 10.25 -11.64
CA TYR A 25 9.25 10.18 -11.89
C TYR A 25 8.68 8.78 -11.76
N ALA A 26 9.40 7.74 -12.20
CA ALA A 26 9.00 6.35 -12.03
C ALA A 26 8.91 5.99 -10.55
N TYR A 27 9.92 6.35 -9.76
CA TYR A 27 9.93 6.18 -8.31
C TYR A 27 8.76 6.91 -7.63
N LEU A 28 8.53 8.18 -7.98
CA LEU A 28 7.40 8.96 -7.45
C LEU A 28 6.03 8.36 -7.82
N LYS A 29 5.90 7.79 -9.03
CA LYS A 29 4.69 7.09 -9.46
C LYS A 29 4.46 5.81 -8.66
N CYS A 30 5.50 5.02 -8.41
CA CYS A 30 5.42 3.81 -7.59
C CYS A 30 5.15 4.13 -6.11
N LYS A 31 5.73 5.21 -5.58
CA LYS A 31 5.52 5.62 -4.18
C LYS A 31 4.11 6.15 -3.91
N ARG A 32 3.44 6.70 -4.93
CA ARG A 32 2.12 7.32 -4.79
C ARG A 32 0.95 6.34 -4.76
N ILE A 33 1.12 5.13 -5.27
CA ILE A 33 0.04 4.16 -5.41
C ILE A 33 0.44 2.94 -4.61
N ASP A 34 -0.08 2.85 -3.39
CA ASP A 34 -0.03 1.61 -2.64
C ASP A 34 -1.00 0.61 -3.33
N PRO A 35 -0.49 -0.46 -3.95
CA PRO A 35 -1.32 -1.42 -4.68
C PRO A 35 -2.28 -2.15 -3.74
N ASP A 36 -1.97 -2.21 -2.44
CA ASP A 36 -2.74 -2.95 -1.45
C ASP A 36 -3.81 -2.10 -0.78
N VAL A 37 -4.06 -0.84 -1.19
CA VAL A 37 -5.01 0.05 -0.49
C VAL A 37 -6.39 -0.58 -0.29
N MET A 38 -6.91 -1.25 -1.32
CA MET A 38 -8.20 -1.93 -1.22
C MET A 38 -8.14 -3.15 -0.30
N ALA A 39 -7.10 -3.97 -0.44
CA ALA A 39 -6.89 -5.14 0.41
C ALA A 39 -6.73 -4.75 1.89
N LYS A 40 -5.92 -3.72 2.17
CA LYS A 40 -5.72 -3.13 3.50
C LYS A 40 -7.02 -2.66 4.12
N ARG A 41 -7.85 -1.94 3.36
CA ARG A 41 -9.17 -1.48 3.83
C ARG A 41 -10.06 -2.66 4.20
N GLN A 42 -10.12 -3.67 3.34
CA GLN A 42 -10.99 -4.83 3.52
C GLN A 42 -10.57 -5.66 4.74
N VAL A 43 -9.27 -5.94 4.87
CA VAL A 43 -8.67 -6.60 6.04
C VAL A 43 -9.00 -5.84 7.33
N LEU A 44 -8.82 -4.51 7.34
CA LEU A 44 -9.09 -3.71 8.53
C LEU A 44 -10.57 -3.73 8.92
N GLN A 45 -11.48 -3.67 7.93
CA GLN A 45 -12.92 -3.76 8.17
C GLN A 45 -13.32 -5.11 8.75
N THR A 46 -12.81 -6.21 8.21
CA THR A 46 -13.05 -7.55 8.75
C THR A 46 -12.47 -7.69 10.16
N TYR A 47 -11.25 -7.18 10.39
CA TYR A 47 -10.60 -7.25 11.70
C TYR A 47 -11.40 -6.49 12.77
N GLN A 48 -11.92 -5.31 12.42
CA GLN A 48 -12.76 -4.50 13.30
C GLN A 48 -14.12 -5.14 13.56
N ARG A 49 -14.74 -5.75 12.55
CA ARG A 49 -16.01 -6.49 12.70
C ARG A 49 -15.86 -7.63 13.69
N ASP A 50 -14.72 -8.32 13.66
CA ASP A 50 -14.40 -9.43 14.55
C ASP A 50 -13.83 -8.96 15.91
N GLU A 51 -13.95 -7.67 16.24
CA GLU A 51 -13.46 -7.04 17.47
C GLU A 51 -11.96 -7.25 17.72
N GLY A 52 -11.19 -7.50 16.66
CA GLY A 52 -9.78 -7.81 16.72
C GLY A 52 -9.44 -9.15 17.37
N LYS A 53 -10.44 -10.03 17.57
CA LYS A 53 -10.29 -11.32 18.24
C LYS A 53 -9.50 -12.34 17.42
N TYR A 54 -9.60 -12.26 16.11
CA TYR A 54 -9.06 -13.27 15.21
C TYR A 54 -7.69 -12.88 14.64
N GLY A 55 -6.82 -13.89 14.51
CA GLY A 55 -5.55 -13.76 13.82
C GLY A 55 -5.68 -13.92 12.31
N TYR A 56 -4.60 -13.67 11.59
CA TYR A 56 -4.56 -13.66 10.12
C TYR A 56 -5.12 -14.92 9.44
N ARG A 57 -4.96 -16.12 10.03
CA ARG A 57 -5.52 -17.36 9.45
C ARG A 57 -7.05 -17.42 9.53
N GLN A 58 -7.60 -16.97 10.65
CA GLN A 58 -9.05 -16.98 10.88
C GLN A 58 -9.72 -15.86 10.08
N LEU A 59 -9.09 -14.69 10.00
CA LEU A 59 -9.56 -13.61 9.15
C LEU A 59 -9.59 -13.98 7.66
N GLN A 60 -8.62 -14.76 7.18
CA GLN A 60 -8.64 -15.24 5.79
C GLN A 60 -9.94 -16.03 5.51
N LEU A 61 -10.37 -16.88 6.45
CA LEU A 61 -11.58 -17.68 6.33
C LEU A 61 -12.84 -16.80 6.39
N SER A 62 -12.92 -15.85 7.33
CA SER A 62 -14.03 -14.91 7.40
C SER A 62 -14.12 -14.06 6.13
N LEU A 63 -13.00 -13.54 5.64
CA LEU A 63 -12.95 -12.74 4.42
C LEU A 63 -13.46 -13.53 3.20
N TRP A 64 -13.12 -14.81 3.11
CA TRP A 64 -13.63 -15.69 2.07
C TRP A 64 -15.14 -15.93 2.21
N GLN A 65 -15.63 -16.20 3.41
CA GLN A 65 -17.04 -16.49 3.66
C GLN A 65 -17.94 -15.27 3.45
N ASP A 66 -17.49 -14.09 3.88
CA ASP A 66 -18.28 -12.86 3.88
C ASP A 66 -18.24 -12.12 2.54
N HIS A 67 -17.08 -12.11 1.88
CA HIS A 67 -16.85 -11.29 0.69
C HIS A 67 -16.48 -12.10 -0.56
N GLY A 68 -16.26 -13.41 -0.44
CA GLY A 68 -15.82 -14.24 -1.56
C GLY A 68 -14.42 -13.86 -2.09
N ILE A 69 -13.61 -13.15 -1.27
CA ILE A 69 -12.27 -12.72 -1.67
C ILE A 69 -11.26 -13.72 -1.16
N TRP A 70 -10.60 -14.39 -2.09
CA TRP A 70 -9.51 -15.29 -1.77
C TRP A 70 -8.22 -14.49 -1.62
N MET A 71 -7.63 -14.51 -0.43
CA MET A 71 -6.34 -13.91 -0.13
C MET A 71 -5.45 -14.96 0.54
N SER A 72 -4.15 -14.96 0.25
CA SER A 72 -3.22 -15.88 0.91
C SER A 72 -2.98 -15.47 2.36
N HIS A 73 -2.80 -16.44 3.25
CA HIS A 73 -2.40 -16.18 4.65
C HIS A 73 -1.10 -15.34 4.76
N LYS A 74 -0.19 -15.44 3.78
CA LYS A 74 1.05 -14.63 3.75
C LYS A 74 0.75 -13.16 3.43
N GLU A 75 -0.17 -12.91 2.51
CA GLU A 75 -0.61 -11.56 2.15
C GLU A 75 -1.34 -10.92 3.32
N MET A 76 -2.25 -11.68 3.95
CA MET A 76 -2.96 -11.29 5.16
C MET A 76 -2.00 -10.89 6.28
N LEU A 77 -0.99 -11.73 6.55
CA LEU A 77 0.04 -11.46 7.56
C LEU A 77 0.82 -10.17 7.25
N ARG A 78 1.25 -9.97 6.00
CA ARG A 78 1.97 -8.74 5.59
C ARG A 78 1.11 -7.50 5.83
N ILE A 79 -0.17 -7.57 5.50
CA ILE A 79 -1.11 -6.47 5.69
C ILE A 79 -1.30 -6.18 7.18
N MET A 80 -1.54 -7.19 8.01
CA MET A 80 -1.70 -7.01 9.46
C MET A 80 -0.45 -6.43 10.12
N GLN A 81 0.73 -6.89 9.73
CA GLN A 81 2.00 -6.32 10.19
C GLN A 81 2.16 -4.85 9.82
N THR A 82 1.65 -4.43 8.66
CA THR A 82 1.65 -3.01 8.26
C THR A 82 0.79 -2.15 9.19
N PHE A 83 -0.23 -2.74 9.81
CA PHE A 83 -1.09 -2.09 10.80
C PHE A 83 -0.58 -2.23 12.24
N GLY A 84 0.51 -2.97 12.47
CA GLY A 84 1.04 -3.23 13.82
C GLY A 84 0.26 -4.26 14.63
N ILE A 85 -0.48 -5.15 13.95
CA ILE A 85 -1.26 -6.25 14.53
C ILE A 85 -0.53 -7.58 14.34
#